data_AF-A0A403FH44-F1
#
_entry.id   AF-A0A403FH44-F1
#
_cell.length_a   1.000
_cell.length_b   1.000
_cell.length_c   1.000
_cell.angle_alpha   90.00
_cell.angle_beta   90.00
_cell.angle_gamma   90.00
#
_symmetry.space_group_name_H-M   'P 1'
#
loop_
_entity.id
_entity.type
_entity.pdbx_description
1 polymer ?
#
loop_
_entity_poly.entity_id
_entity_poly.type
_entity_poly.pdbx_seq_one_letter_code
_entity_poly.pdbx_strand_id
1 'polypeptide(L)'
;MLNIQNYSASPHPGLVAERTQTSSANEHVEITAAPSTAEHRSADIISLSQAATKAQQAQQTLRSTLPISEENNDERTLARQQLTSSLNALAKSGVSLSAEQDKGLRSAFSAPALALFSTAPMVQPRTTISDAEIWDMVSQNISAIGDNYLGVYENVVAVYTDFYQAFSDILSKMGGWLLPGKDGNTVKLDVTSLKNDLNNLINKYNQTNKNTILFPAQSGSGVKGATEAEARQWLSELNLPDSCLKSTGSGYVVTVDLTPLRKMVQDIGGLGKPGDDSKLEMDNAKYQAWQAGFKAQEENLKTTLQTLTQKYSNSNSLYDNLVKVLSSTISSSLETAKSFLQG
;
A
#
# COMPACT_ATOMS: atom_id res chain seq x y z
N MET A 1 17.95 65.16 15.26
CA MET A 1 17.59 65.35 16.68
C MET A 1 16.98 66.73 16.84
N LEU A 2 15.93 66.84 17.67
CA LEU A 2 15.21 68.08 18.07
C LEU A 2 14.30 68.67 16.96
N ASN A 3 13.09 69.16 17.21
CA ASN A 3 12.24 69.19 18.40
C ASN A 3 10.81 69.54 17.93
N ILE A 4 9.79 69.06 18.62
CA ILE A 4 8.38 69.45 18.43
C ILE A 4 8.13 70.77 19.17
N GLN A 5 7.34 71.68 18.57
CA GLN A 5 6.48 72.76 19.12
C GLN A 5 6.21 73.76 17.96
N ASN A 6 5.11 74.49 17.79
CA ASN A 6 3.80 74.64 18.44
C ASN A 6 2.94 75.57 17.52
N TYR A 7 1.62 75.39 17.56
CA TYR A 7 0.54 76.41 17.53
C TYR A 7 0.47 77.58 16.50
N SER A 8 -0.69 77.61 15.82
CA SER A 8 -1.67 78.72 15.63
C SER A 8 -1.35 79.95 14.77
N ALA A 9 -2.21 80.24 13.77
CA ALA A 9 -3.11 81.41 13.71
C ALA A 9 -3.76 81.57 12.31
N SER A 10 -5.04 81.98 12.30
CA SER A 10 -5.95 82.28 11.16
C SER A 10 -5.62 83.64 10.46
N PRO A 11 -6.49 84.33 9.67
CA PRO A 11 -7.63 83.96 8.79
C PRO A 11 -7.66 84.69 7.39
N HIS A 12 -8.66 84.33 6.56
CA HIS A 12 -9.47 85.23 5.66
C HIS A 12 -8.96 85.65 4.24
N PRO A 13 -9.84 86.16 3.32
CA PRO A 13 -10.70 85.36 2.41
C PRO A 13 -10.74 85.90 0.95
N GLY A 14 -11.49 85.28 0.03
CA GLY A 14 -11.85 85.87 -1.27
C GLY A 14 -12.51 84.85 -2.20
N LEU A 15 -13.84 84.75 -2.21
CA LEU A 15 -14.80 85.38 -3.17
C LEU A 15 -14.86 84.64 -4.53
N VAL A 16 -15.90 83.79 -4.74
CA VAL A 16 -17.09 84.00 -5.62
C VAL A 16 -16.89 83.30 -6.98
N ALA A 17 -17.78 82.47 -7.54
CA ALA A 17 -19.25 82.49 -7.57
C ALA A 17 -19.91 81.09 -7.72
N GLU A 18 -21.14 80.99 -7.18
CA GLU A 18 -22.39 80.32 -7.61
C GLU A 18 -22.40 79.40 -8.86
N ARG A 19 -23.14 78.29 -8.95
CA ARG A 19 -24.56 78.06 -8.57
C ARG A 19 -24.94 76.55 -8.57
N THR A 20 -25.93 76.22 -7.71
CA THR A 20 -26.87 75.06 -7.63
C THR A 20 -27.13 74.27 -8.93
N GLN A 21 -27.43 72.97 -8.98
CA GLN A 21 -28.38 72.08 -8.27
C GLN A 21 -28.16 70.68 -8.93
N THR A 22 -28.15 69.49 -8.31
CA THR A 22 -29.28 68.69 -7.81
C THR A 22 -28.75 67.33 -7.34
N SER A 23 -29.36 66.82 -6.27
CA SER A 23 -29.21 65.47 -5.71
C SER A 23 -29.64 64.37 -6.69
N SER A 24 -28.78 63.35 -6.89
CA SER A 24 -29.19 61.97 -7.19
C SER A 24 -28.21 61.01 -6.52
N ALA A 25 -28.76 60.16 -5.65
CA ALA A 25 -28.05 59.07 -4.99
C ALA A 25 -27.54 58.07 -6.03
N ASN A 26 -26.24 57.77 -6.02
CA ASN A 26 -25.69 56.58 -6.68
C ASN A 26 -25.54 55.49 -5.61
N GLU A 27 -26.39 54.48 -5.70
CA GLU A 27 -26.12 53.16 -5.16
C GLU A 27 -24.81 52.64 -5.79
N HIS A 28 -23.78 52.50 -4.97
CA HIS A 28 -22.57 51.78 -5.34
C HIS A 28 -22.90 50.28 -5.26
N VAL A 29 -23.43 49.71 -6.34
CA VAL A 29 -23.48 48.25 -6.51
C VAL A 29 -22.05 47.81 -6.81
N GLU A 30 -21.40 47.21 -5.80
CA GLU A 30 -20.17 46.46 -5.98
C GLU A 30 -20.51 45.18 -6.77
N ILE A 31 -20.42 45.27 -8.10
CA ILE A 31 -20.49 44.10 -8.98
C ILE A 31 -19.22 43.29 -8.73
N THR A 32 -19.33 42.28 -7.87
CA THR A 32 -18.38 41.17 -7.87
C THR A 32 -18.56 40.48 -9.22
N ALA A 33 -17.66 40.77 -10.17
CA ALA A 33 -17.65 40.08 -11.45
C ALA A 33 -17.49 38.58 -11.18
N ALA A 34 -18.49 37.78 -11.54
CA ALA A 34 -18.36 36.33 -11.57
C ALA A 34 -17.16 35.97 -12.47
N PRO A 35 -16.31 35.02 -12.08
CA PRO A 35 -15.19 34.61 -12.92
C PRO A 35 -15.72 34.20 -14.29
N SER A 36 -15.03 34.60 -15.35
CA SER A 36 -15.46 34.27 -16.69
C SER A 36 -15.49 32.74 -16.87
N THR A 37 -16.42 32.22 -17.67
CA THR A 37 -16.48 30.79 -18.02
C THR A 37 -15.17 30.23 -18.57
N ALA A 38 -14.30 31.09 -19.12
CA ALA A 38 -12.95 30.75 -19.58
C ALA A 38 -11.94 30.54 -18.43
N GLU A 39 -12.03 31.30 -17.34
CA GLU A 39 -11.15 31.16 -16.16
C GLU A 39 -11.45 29.86 -15.40
N HIS A 40 -12.74 29.53 -15.20
CA HIS A 40 -13.14 28.26 -14.57
C HIS A 40 -12.65 27.05 -15.38
N ARG A 41 -12.76 27.07 -16.71
CA ARG A 41 -12.32 25.96 -17.57
C ARG A 41 -10.80 25.81 -17.64
N SER A 42 -10.07 26.91 -17.50
CA SER A 42 -8.61 26.88 -17.42
C SER A 42 -8.15 26.17 -16.12
N ALA A 43 -8.86 26.38 -15.01
CA ALA A 43 -8.61 25.68 -13.75
C ALA A 43 -8.94 24.17 -13.81
N ASP A 44 -10.00 23.79 -14.54
CA ASP A 44 -10.36 22.38 -14.77
C ASP A 44 -9.27 21.64 -15.55
N ILE A 45 -8.74 22.26 -16.62
CA ILE A 45 -7.66 21.69 -17.44
C ILE A 45 -6.41 21.46 -16.60
N ILE A 46 -6.06 22.40 -15.72
CA ILE A 46 -4.91 22.25 -14.82
C ILE A 46 -5.11 21.08 -13.87
N SER A 47 -6.29 20.98 -13.24
CA SER A 47 -6.61 19.93 -12.28
C SER A 47 -6.62 18.54 -12.93
N LEU A 48 -7.25 18.42 -14.11
CA LEU A 48 -7.28 17.19 -14.91
C LEU A 48 -5.88 16.78 -15.39
N SER A 49 -5.06 17.73 -15.85
CA SER A 49 -3.68 17.45 -16.29
C SER A 49 -2.79 16.97 -15.13
N GLN A 50 -2.92 17.59 -13.95
CA GLN A 50 -2.22 17.17 -12.75
C GLN A 50 -2.64 15.75 -12.32
N ALA A 51 -3.95 15.47 -12.30
CA ALA A 51 -4.46 14.15 -11.95
C ALA A 51 -4.00 13.06 -12.96
N ALA A 52 -4.02 13.35 -14.26
CA ALA A 52 -3.50 12.44 -15.28
C ALA A 52 -2.01 12.13 -15.05
N THR A 53 -1.22 13.16 -14.76
CA THR A 53 0.21 13.01 -14.47
C THR A 53 0.44 12.14 -13.23
N LYS A 54 -0.34 12.37 -12.16
CA LYS A 54 -0.23 11.58 -10.92
C LYS A 54 -0.70 10.14 -11.09
N ALA A 55 -1.74 9.90 -11.88
CA ALA A 55 -2.18 8.55 -12.23
C ALA A 55 -1.11 7.78 -13.02
N GLN A 56 -0.48 8.43 -14.00
CA GLN A 56 0.60 7.81 -14.78
C GLN A 56 1.86 7.55 -13.93
N GLN A 57 2.27 8.51 -13.09
CA GLN A 57 3.39 8.34 -12.17
C GLN A 57 3.13 7.18 -11.21
N ALA A 58 1.94 7.13 -10.59
CA ALA A 58 1.58 6.05 -9.69
C ALA A 58 1.56 4.70 -10.38
N GLN A 59 0.97 4.61 -11.58
CA GLN A 59 0.96 3.40 -12.37
C GLN A 59 2.37 2.91 -12.71
N GLN A 60 3.27 3.83 -13.08
CA GLN A 60 4.65 3.48 -13.40
C GLN A 60 5.38 2.92 -12.18
N THR A 61 5.34 3.62 -11.04
CA THR A 61 5.96 3.17 -9.80
C THR A 61 5.42 1.81 -9.36
N LEU A 62 4.09 1.62 -9.40
CA LEU A 62 3.46 0.36 -8.99
C LEU A 62 3.77 -0.83 -9.93
N ARG A 63 4.28 -0.56 -11.14
CA ARG A 63 4.74 -1.60 -12.08
C ARG A 63 6.24 -1.88 -11.98
N SER A 64 7.06 -0.85 -11.77
CA SER A 64 8.52 -0.99 -11.75
C SER A 64 9.09 -1.34 -10.38
N THR A 65 8.47 -0.87 -9.30
CA THR A 65 8.97 -1.07 -7.93
C THR A 65 8.35 -2.34 -7.35
N LEU A 66 9.15 -3.38 -7.11
CA LEU A 66 8.67 -4.64 -6.52
C LEU A 66 8.56 -4.53 -4.99
N PRO A 67 7.55 -5.15 -4.35
CA PRO A 67 7.32 -5.04 -2.91
C PRO A 67 8.21 -6.00 -2.09
N ILE A 68 9.52 -5.88 -2.27
CA ILE A 68 10.52 -6.79 -1.67
C ILE A 68 11.27 -6.15 -0.49
N SER A 69 10.97 -4.89 -0.17
CA SER A 69 11.61 -4.16 0.95
C SER A 69 10.65 -3.11 1.52
N GLU A 70 10.95 -2.65 2.73
CA GLU A 70 10.24 -1.54 3.39
C GLU A 70 10.30 -0.26 2.54
N GLU A 71 11.49 0.10 2.04
CA GLU A 71 11.70 1.29 1.20
C GLU A 71 10.87 1.24 -0.10
N ASN A 72 10.84 0.08 -0.76
CA ASN A 72 10.03 -0.09 -1.97
C ASN A 72 8.53 0.04 -1.67
N ASN A 73 8.08 -0.48 -0.53
CA ASN A 73 6.68 -0.38 -0.11
C ASN A 73 6.31 1.06 0.28
N ASP A 74 7.23 1.82 0.87
CA ASP A 74 7.05 3.24 1.15
C ASP A 74 6.93 4.05 -0.15
N GLU A 75 7.76 3.78 -1.16
CA GLU A 75 7.67 4.43 -2.48
C GLU A 75 6.30 4.14 -3.15
N ARG A 76 5.87 2.88 -3.12
CA ARG A 76 4.56 2.45 -3.66
C ARG A 76 3.40 3.08 -2.92
N THR A 77 3.48 3.17 -1.59
CA THR A 77 2.47 3.83 -0.75
C THR A 77 2.40 5.33 -1.07
N LEU A 78 3.55 6.01 -1.15
CA LEU A 78 3.61 7.41 -1.51
C LEU A 78 3.01 7.68 -2.89
N ALA A 79 3.28 6.82 -3.86
CA ALA A 79 2.69 6.90 -5.20
C ALA A 79 1.15 6.86 -5.17
N ARG A 80 0.56 5.95 -4.37
CA ARG A 80 -0.91 5.90 -4.17
C ARG A 80 -1.46 7.11 -3.44
N GLN A 81 -0.75 7.63 -2.43
CA GLN A 81 -1.15 8.83 -1.70
C GLN A 81 -1.16 10.08 -2.59
N GLN A 82 -0.17 10.22 -3.50
CA GLN A 82 -0.14 11.32 -4.46
C GLN A 82 -1.30 11.23 -5.47
N LEU A 83 -1.62 10.02 -5.96
CA LEU A 83 -2.80 9.81 -6.79
C LEU A 83 -4.08 10.20 -6.05
N THR A 84 -4.30 9.68 -4.85
CA THR A 84 -5.46 9.99 -4.00
C THR A 84 -5.60 11.51 -3.78
N SER A 85 -4.49 12.18 -3.47
CA SER A 85 -4.48 13.63 -3.26
C SER A 85 -4.91 14.40 -4.50
N SER A 86 -4.54 13.93 -5.70
CA SER A 86 -4.99 14.54 -6.96
C SER A 86 -6.48 14.31 -7.25
N LEU A 87 -7.02 13.14 -6.89
CA LEU A 87 -8.46 12.85 -7.01
C LEU A 87 -9.28 13.72 -6.05
N ASN A 88 -8.79 13.92 -4.82
CA ASN A 88 -9.41 14.84 -3.86
C ASN A 88 -9.39 16.29 -4.35
N ALA A 89 -8.37 16.69 -5.12
CA ALA A 89 -8.34 18.00 -5.76
C ALA A 89 -9.39 18.12 -6.88
N LEU A 90 -9.58 17.08 -7.70
CA LEU A 90 -10.64 17.02 -8.72
C LEU A 90 -12.04 17.13 -8.12
N ALA A 91 -12.29 16.45 -6.99
CA ALA A 91 -13.56 16.54 -6.28
C ALA A 91 -13.86 17.98 -5.82
N LYS A 92 -12.83 18.75 -5.47
CA LYS A 92 -12.95 20.15 -5.02
C LYS A 92 -13.01 21.15 -6.16
N SER A 93 -12.45 20.83 -7.33
CA SER A 93 -12.43 21.75 -8.47
C SER A 93 -13.77 21.83 -9.21
N GLY A 94 -14.69 20.90 -8.95
CA GLY A 94 -16.02 20.90 -9.58
C GLY A 94 -16.00 20.48 -11.05
N VAL A 95 -15.00 19.70 -11.45
CA VAL A 95 -14.86 19.19 -12.82
C VAL A 95 -16.08 18.34 -13.18
N SER A 96 -16.77 18.73 -14.25
CA SER A 96 -17.96 18.04 -14.74
C SER A 96 -17.63 16.73 -15.45
N LEU A 97 -18.48 15.73 -15.27
CA LEU A 97 -18.41 14.43 -15.95
C LEU A 97 -19.58 14.27 -16.93
N SER A 98 -19.36 13.54 -18.03
CA SER A 98 -20.47 13.08 -18.87
C SER A 98 -21.22 11.93 -18.19
N ALA A 99 -22.46 11.66 -18.62
CA ALA A 99 -23.25 10.55 -18.09
C ALA A 99 -22.56 9.18 -18.30
N GLU A 100 -21.84 9.01 -19.42
CA GLU A 100 -21.05 7.80 -19.70
C GLU A 100 -19.85 7.69 -18.75
N GLN A 101 -19.18 8.80 -18.45
CA GLN A 101 -18.05 8.85 -17.53
C GLN A 101 -18.49 8.55 -16.09
N ASP A 102 -19.58 9.16 -15.62
CA ASP A 102 -20.22 8.84 -14.32
C ASP A 102 -20.48 7.34 -14.21
N LYS A 103 -21.18 6.77 -15.21
CA LYS A 103 -21.56 5.35 -15.19
C LYS A 103 -20.34 4.44 -15.18
N GLY A 104 -19.30 4.78 -15.96
CA GLY A 104 -18.04 4.04 -16.02
C GLY A 104 -17.33 4.01 -14.66
N LEU A 105 -17.18 5.17 -14.02
CA LEU A 105 -16.54 5.28 -12.71
C LEU A 105 -17.34 4.54 -11.63
N ARG A 106 -18.65 4.73 -11.56
CA ARG A 106 -19.50 4.01 -10.60
C ARG A 106 -19.41 2.51 -10.78
N SER A 107 -19.48 2.02 -12.02
CA SER A 107 -19.40 0.58 -12.29
C SER A 107 -18.05 -0.01 -11.86
N ALA A 108 -16.95 0.69 -12.07
CA ALA A 108 -15.62 0.19 -11.73
C ALA A 108 -15.34 0.24 -10.23
N PHE A 109 -15.76 1.32 -9.56
CA PHE A 109 -15.40 1.61 -8.18
C PHE A 109 -16.46 1.20 -7.14
N SER A 110 -17.63 0.69 -7.54
CA SER A 110 -18.68 0.23 -6.60
C SER A 110 -18.77 -1.31 -6.45
N ALA A 111 -17.80 -2.06 -7.00
CA ALA A 111 -17.93 -3.52 -7.14
C ALA A 111 -17.89 -4.29 -5.79
N PRO A 112 -18.62 -5.42 -5.64
CA PRO A 112 -18.71 -6.18 -4.38
C PRO A 112 -17.39 -6.76 -3.87
N ALA A 113 -16.42 -7.05 -4.74
CA ALA A 113 -15.08 -7.50 -4.34
C ALA A 113 -14.36 -6.46 -3.46
N LEU A 114 -14.77 -5.19 -3.55
CA LEU A 114 -14.28 -4.07 -2.75
C LEU A 114 -14.87 -4.07 -1.33
N ALA A 115 -16.03 -4.72 -1.13
CA ALA A 115 -16.74 -4.76 0.15
C ALA A 115 -16.10 -5.72 1.17
N LEU A 116 -15.33 -6.71 0.70
CA LEU A 116 -14.66 -7.67 1.59
C LEU A 116 -13.52 -7.02 2.38
N PHE A 117 -12.89 -5.96 1.87
CA PHE A 117 -11.67 -5.38 2.44
C PHE A 117 -11.82 -3.89 2.83
N SER A 118 -13.05 -3.37 2.75
CA SER A 118 -13.37 -2.03 3.23
C SER A 118 -14.12 -2.12 4.56
N THR A 119 -13.53 -1.61 5.63
CA THR A 119 -14.23 -1.36 6.91
C THR A 119 -15.09 -0.09 6.85
N ALA A 120 -14.97 0.70 5.78
CA ALA A 120 -15.81 1.85 5.53
C ALA A 120 -17.14 1.39 4.92
N PRO A 121 -18.29 1.95 5.35
CA PRO A 121 -19.55 1.73 4.67
C PRO A 121 -19.40 2.19 3.22
N MET A 122 -19.37 1.24 2.28
CA MET A 122 -19.42 1.56 0.85
C MET A 122 -20.66 2.40 0.62
N VAL A 123 -20.48 3.62 0.11
CA VAL A 123 -21.57 4.54 -0.19
C VAL A 123 -22.48 3.83 -1.20
N GLN A 124 -23.67 3.42 -0.76
CA GLN A 124 -24.65 2.81 -1.66
C GLN A 124 -25.02 3.80 -2.76
N PRO A 125 -25.30 3.33 -3.99
CA PRO A 125 -25.61 4.20 -5.10
C PRO A 125 -26.93 4.94 -4.82
N ARG A 126 -26.84 6.20 -4.39
CA ARG A 126 -27.92 7.17 -4.54
C ARG A 126 -28.20 7.34 -6.03
N THR A 127 -29.48 7.38 -6.39
CA THR A 127 -29.97 7.42 -7.78
C THR A 127 -29.52 8.66 -8.57
N THR A 128 -29.03 9.69 -7.88
CA THR A 128 -28.32 10.86 -8.44
C THR A 128 -27.30 11.33 -7.42
N ILE A 129 -26.00 11.32 -7.74
CA ILE A 129 -24.94 11.99 -6.95
C ILE A 129 -24.23 12.98 -7.88
N SER A 130 -23.76 14.08 -7.33
CA SER A 130 -23.02 15.11 -8.05
C SER A 130 -21.65 14.60 -8.52
N ASP A 131 -21.06 15.23 -9.54
CA ASP A 131 -19.74 14.84 -10.06
C ASP A 131 -18.64 14.93 -8.99
N ALA A 132 -18.75 15.90 -8.08
CA ALA A 132 -17.87 16.01 -6.92
C ALA A 132 -17.99 14.80 -5.98
N GLU A 133 -19.21 14.32 -5.71
CA GLU A 133 -19.46 13.11 -4.91
C GLU A 133 -18.94 11.85 -5.61
N ILE A 134 -18.94 11.80 -6.95
CA ILE A 134 -18.34 10.69 -7.71
C ILE A 134 -16.83 10.65 -7.53
N TRP A 135 -16.14 11.79 -7.68
CA TRP A 135 -14.70 11.87 -7.49
C TRP A 135 -14.29 11.53 -6.06
N ASP A 136 -15.08 11.94 -5.08
CA ASP A 136 -14.88 11.59 -3.67
C ASP A 136 -15.06 10.08 -3.43
N MET A 137 -16.14 9.47 -3.94
CA MET A 137 -16.36 8.03 -3.89
C MET A 137 -15.21 7.24 -4.55
N VAL A 138 -14.76 7.68 -5.72
CA VAL A 138 -13.63 7.09 -6.44
C VAL A 138 -12.36 7.15 -5.60
N SER A 139 -12.06 8.33 -5.02
CA SER A 139 -10.89 8.55 -4.17
C SER A 139 -10.93 7.63 -2.94
N GLN A 140 -12.05 7.60 -2.22
CA GLN A 140 -12.23 6.74 -1.04
C GLN A 140 -12.05 5.26 -1.38
N ASN A 141 -12.68 4.79 -2.45
CA ASN A 141 -12.66 3.37 -2.79
C ASN A 141 -11.28 2.96 -3.31
N ILE A 142 -10.60 3.77 -4.14
CA ILE A 142 -9.25 3.42 -4.59
C ILE A 142 -8.24 3.46 -3.45
N SER A 143 -8.34 4.41 -2.51
CA SER A 143 -7.49 4.43 -1.31
C SER A 143 -7.73 3.22 -0.43
N ALA A 144 -8.99 2.85 -0.17
CA ALA A 144 -9.31 1.68 0.64
C ALA A 144 -8.71 0.39 0.04
N ILE A 145 -8.77 0.21 -1.28
CA ILE A 145 -8.14 -0.93 -1.97
C ILE A 145 -6.62 -0.84 -1.89
N GLY A 146 -6.08 0.35 -2.12
CA GLY A 146 -4.65 0.62 -2.07
C GLY A 146 -4.04 0.27 -0.71
N ASP A 147 -4.72 0.64 0.37
CA ASP A 147 -4.16 0.56 1.72
C ASP A 147 -4.57 -0.74 2.42
N ASN A 148 -5.85 -1.11 2.37
CA ASN A 148 -6.39 -2.24 3.13
C ASN A 148 -6.27 -3.58 2.39
N TYR A 149 -5.91 -3.58 1.10
CA TYR A 149 -5.79 -4.80 0.30
C TYR A 149 -4.42 -4.91 -0.38
N LEU A 150 -4.11 -4.01 -1.32
CA LEU A 150 -2.81 -4.03 -2.01
C LEU A 150 -1.65 -3.81 -1.04
N GLY A 151 -1.75 -2.81 -0.15
CA GLY A 151 -0.73 -2.51 0.85
C GLY A 151 -0.46 -3.66 1.82
N VAL A 152 -1.48 -4.46 2.15
CA VAL A 152 -1.29 -5.68 2.95
C VAL A 152 -0.50 -6.72 2.15
N TYR A 153 -0.85 -6.96 0.89
CA TYR A 153 -0.08 -7.87 0.04
C TYR A 153 1.36 -7.42 -0.20
N GLU A 154 1.61 -6.13 -0.29
CA GLU A 154 2.96 -5.56 -0.38
C GLU A 154 3.79 -5.87 0.88
N ASN A 155 3.20 -5.70 2.07
CA ASN A 155 3.83 -6.08 3.33
C ASN A 155 4.09 -7.59 3.41
N VAL A 156 3.11 -8.40 3.00
CA VAL A 156 3.22 -9.87 2.98
C VAL A 156 4.41 -10.31 2.15
N VAL A 157 4.55 -9.81 0.92
CA VAL A 157 5.64 -10.21 0.01
C VAL A 157 6.99 -9.77 0.57
N ALA A 158 7.12 -8.55 1.10
CA ALA A 158 8.37 -8.08 1.67
C ALA A 158 8.83 -8.96 2.85
N VAL A 159 7.96 -9.19 3.84
CA VAL A 159 8.27 -10.01 5.01
C VAL A 159 8.59 -11.46 4.63
N TYR A 160 7.81 -12.07 3.72
CA TYR A 160 8.06 -13.46 3.32
C TYR A 160 9.32 -13.62 2.46
N THR A 161 9.68 -12.58 1.69
CA THR A 161 10.93 -12.55 0.91
C THR A 161 12.14 -12.53 1.84
N ASP A 162 12.16 -11.66 2.84
CA ASP A 162 13.22 -11.61 3.85
C ASP A 162 13.31 -12.90 4.69
N PHE A 163 12.18 -13.51 4.98
CA PHE A 163 12.13 -14.82 5.63
C PHE A 163 12.76 -15.92 4.77
N TYR A 164 12.34 -16.02 3.51
CA TYR A 164 12.85 -17.04 2.60
C TYR A 164 14.32 -16.82 2.26
N GLN A 165 14.79 -15.56 2.19
CA GLN A 165 16.20 -15.25 2.05
C GLN A 165 17.00 -15.76 3.25
N ALA A 166 16.53 -15.48 4.48
CA ALA A 166 17.20 -15.98 5.69
C ALA A 166 17.23 -17.52 5.76
N PHE A 167 16.20 -18.21 5.24
CA PHE A 167 16.23 -19.66 5.07
C PHE A 167 17.22 -20.12 4.00
N SER A 168 17.27 -19.43 2.85
CA SER A 168 18.22 -19.72 1.76
C SER A 168 19.68 -19.55 2.20
N ASP A 169 19.96 -18.59 3.08
CA ASP A 169 21.28 -18.40 3.68
C ASP A 169 21.70 -19.63 4.52
N ILE A 170 20.76 -20.32 5.17
CA ILE A 170 21.03 -21.60 5.87
C ILE A 170 21.35 -22.70 4.86
N LEU A 171 20.58 -22.81 3.78
CA LEU A 171 20.81 -23.80 2.73
C LEU A 171 22.22 -23.67 2.13
N SER A 172 22.71 -22.44 1.98
CA SER A 172 24.06 -22.17 1.45
C SER A 172 25.18 -22.80 2.30
N LYS A 173 24.95 -23.02 3.60
CA LYS A 173 25.91 -23.62 4.54
C LYS A 173 25.90 -25.14 4.51
N MET A 174 24.87 -25.77 3.93
CA MET A 174 24.69 -27.24 3.98
C MET A 174 25.85 -28.00 3.36
N GLY A 175 26.52 -27.44 2.33
CA GLY A 175 27.70 -28.06 1.72
C GLY A 175 28.85 -28.24 2.71
N GLY A 176 29.03 -27.30 3.66
CA GLY A 176 30.05 -27.39 4.71
C GLY A 176 29.64 -28.29 5.89
N TRP A 177 28.36 -28.59 6.03
CA TRP A 177 27.83 -29.47 7.09
C TRP A 177 27.73 -30.93 6.67
N LEU A 178 27.92 -31.24 5.39
CA LEU A 178 27.94 -32.60 4.88
C LEU A 178 29.38 -33.04 4.60
N LEU A 179 29.89 -33.95 5.41
CA LEU A 179 31.24 -34.49 5.32
C LEU A 179 31.23 -35.95 4.86
N PRO A 180 32.33 -36.42 4.22
CA PRO A 180 32.54 -37.84 4.00
C PRO A 180 32.46 -38.64 5.31
N GLY A 181 31.86 -39.83 5.26
CA GLY A 181 31.88 -40.77 6.37
C GLY A 181 33.20 -41.54 6.46
N LYS A 182 33.19 -42.63 7.23
CA LYS A 182 34.37 -43.49 7.40
C LYS A 182 34.70 -44.33 6.17
N ASP A 183 33.73 -44.51 5.28
CA ASP A 183 33.83 -45.30 4.05
C ASP A 183 32.93 -44.72 2.95
N GLY A 184 32.92 -45.35 1.78
CA GLY A 184 32.10 -44.91 0.64
C GLY A 184 30.59 -45.12 0.80
N ASN A 185 30.13 -45.77 1.88
CA ASN A 185 28.72 -46.08 2.14
C ASN A 185 28.12 -45.22 3.26
N THR A 186 28.89 -44.30 3.82
CA THR A 186 28.52 -43.48 4.97
C THR A 186 28.81 -42.00 4.73
N VAL A 187 28.02 -41.15 5.38
CA VAL A 187 28.23 -39.70 5.43
C VAL A 187 28.16 -39.22 6.86
N LYS A 188 28.74 -38.04 7.13
CA LYS A 188 28.67 -37.38 8.42
C LYS A 188 28.01 -36.01 8.27
N LEU A 189 26.85 -35.83 8.89
CA LEU A 189 26.08 -34.59 8.85
C LEU A 189 26.25 -33.81 10.16
N ASP A 190 26.55 -32.52 10.08
CA ASP A 190 26.53 -31.61 11.22
C ASP A 190 25.10 -31.22 11.59
N VAL A 191 24.42 -32.18 12.23
CA VAL A 191 23.05 -32.05 12.72
C VAL A 191 22.91 -30.97 13.80
N THR A 192 23.97 -30.68 14.54
CA THR A 192 23.95 -29.68 15.61
C THR A 192 23.94 -28.28 15.03
N SER A 193 24.87 -27.96 14.13
CA SER A 193 24.93 -26.67 13.46
C SER A 193 23.67 -26.38 12.64
N LEU A 194 23.21 -27.35 11.84
CA LEU A 194 21.98 -27.21 11.05
C LEU A 194 20.75 -26.97 11.94
N LYS A 195 20.60 -27.76 13.02
CA LYS A 195 19.48 -27.60 13.95
C LYS A 195 19.53 -26.25 14.67
N ASN A 196 20.72 -25.77 15.04
CA ASN A 196 20.87 -24.47 15.69
C ASN A 196 20.45 -23.33 14.75
N ASP A 197 20.90 -23.33 13.50
CA ASP A 197 20.55 -22.29 12.54
C ASP A 197 19.04 -22.27 12.23
N LEU A 198 18.42 -23.45 12.06
CA LEU A 198 16.96 -23.55 11.89
C LEU A 198 16.20 -23.05 13.13
N ASN A 199 16.64 -23.40 14.34
CA ASN A 199 16.02 -22.91 15.57
C ASN A 199 16.21 -21.40 15.74
N ASN A 200 17.36 -20.86 15.36
CA ASN A 200 17.59 -19.41 15.39
C ASN A 200 16.63 -18.68 14.44
N LEU A 201 16.41 -19.23 13.23
CA LEU A 201 15.43 -18.69 12.29
C LEU A 201 14.00 -18.78 12.83
N ILE A 202 13.61 -19.93 13.39
CA ILE A 202 12.31 -20.11 14.06
C ILE A 202 12.16 -19.08 15.18
N ASN A 203 13.18 -18.91 16.03
CA ASN A 203 13.13 -17.97 17.15
C ASN A 203 13.00 -16.52 16.69
N LYS A 204 13.71 -16.13 15.63
CA LYS A 204 13.63 -14.80 15.00
C LYS A 204 12.22 -14.51 14.52
N TYR A 205 11.63 -15.43 13.73
CA TYR A 205 10.30 -15.22 13.14
C TYR A 205 9.12 -15.62 14.03
N ASN A 206 9.39 -16.26 15.18
CA ASN A 206 8.36 -16.49 16.19
C ASN A 206 8.05 -15.24 17.03
N GLN A 207 8.95 -14.25 17.04
CA GLN A 207 8.69 -12.94 17.63
C GLN A 207 7.52 -12.24 16.93
N THR A 208 6.93 -11.25 17.60
CA THR A 208 5.84 -10.44 17.07
C THR A 208 6.33 -8.99 16.93
N ASN A 209 6.83 -8.65 15.74
CA ASN A 209 7.33 -7.32 15.40
C ASN A 209 7.14 -7.04 13.90
N LYS A 210 7.51 -5.84 13.44
CA LYS A 210 7.31 -5.41 12.04
C LYS A 210 7.93 -6.34 10.99
N ASN A 211 9.00 -7.05 11.33
CA ASN A 211 9.72 -7.94 10.40
C ASN A 211 9.13 -9.35 10.35
N THR A 212 8.08 -9.66 11.13
CA THR A 212 7.52 -11.02 11.25
C THR A 212 6.01 -11.07 11.05
N ILE A 213 5.34 -9.92 11.09
CA ILE A 213 3.90 -9.78 10.95
C ILE A 213 3.56 -9.53 9.47
N LEU A 214 2.72 -10.40 8.92
CA LEU A 214 2.17 -10.30 7.58
C LEU A 214 0.93 -9.40 7.55
N PHE A 215 0.09 -9.50 8.58
CA PHE A 215 -1.10 -8.68 8.75
C PHE A 215 -1.37 -8.39 10.24
N PRO A 216 -1.78 -7.17 10.61
CA PRO A 216 -1.82 -5.95 9.79
C PRO A 216 -0.42 -5.49 9.34
N ALA A 217 -0.35 -4.68 8.28
CA ALA A 217 0.87 -3.96 7.97
C ALA A 217 1.27 -3.07 9.17
N GLN A 218 2.54 -3.11 9.54
CA GLN A 218 3.06 -2.46 10.74
C GLN A 218 3.66 -1.09 10.39
N SER A 219 3.44 -0.10 11.25
CA SER A 219 4.04 1.22 11.12
C SER A 219 4.45 1.75 12.50
N GLY A 220 5.56 2.49 12.55
CA GLY A 220 6.12 2.98 13.81
C GLY A 220 6.73 1.89 14.70
N SER A 221 6.83 2.17 16.00
CA SER A 221 7.52 1.32 16.98
C SER A 221 6.62 0.36 17.76
N GLY A 222 5.29 0.51 17.67
CA GLY A 222 4.32 -0.34 18.34
C GLY A 222 3.83 -1.51 17.49
N VAL A 223 3.25 -2.52 18.12
CA VAL A 223 2.56 -3.62 17.42
C VAL A 223 1.10 -3.27 17.21
N LYS A 224 0.70 -3.13 15.94
CA LYS A 224 -0.70 -2.97 15.53
C LYS A 224 -1.35 -4.34 15.41
N GLY A 225 -2.39 -4.59 16.21
CA GLY A 225 -3.28 -5.75 16.08
C GLY A 225 -4.54 -5.41 15.29
N ALA A 226 -5.22 -6.44 14.80
CA ALA A 226 -6.57 -6.38 14.24
C ALA A 226 -7.55 -7.15 15.12
N THR A 227 -8.85 -7.06 14.80
CA THR A 227 -9.83 -7.97 15.39
C THR A 227 -9.56 -9.42 14.97
N GLU A 228 -10.04 -10.39 15.75
CA GLU A 228 -9.88 -11.80 15.39
C GLU A 228 -10.54 -12.12 14.04
N ALA A 229 -11.71 -11.54 13.76
CA ALA A 229 -12.44 -11.75 12.52
C ALA A 229 -11.64 -11.27 11.30
N GLU A 230 -11.07 -10.07 11.35
CA GLU A 230 -10.22 -9.53 10.27
C GLU A 230 -8.95 -10.36 10.09
N ALA A 231 -8.30 -10.75 11.20
CA ALA A 231 -7.09 -11.57 11.13
C ALA A 231 -7.37 -12.96 10.54
N ARG A 232 -8.51 -13.59 10.87
CA ARG A 232 -8.95 -14.86 10.27
C ARG A 232 -9.33 -14.72 8.81
N GLN A 233 -9.91 -13.60 8.41
CA GLN A 233 -10.19 -13.32 7.00
C GLN A 233 -8.88 -13.26 6.21
N TRP A 234 -7.87 -12.55 6.70
CA TRP A 234 -6.55 -12.51 6.07
C TRP A 234 -5.82 -13.86 6.12
N LEU A 235 -5.97 -14.62 7.21
CA LEU A 235 -5.44 -15.98 7.29
C LEU A 235 -5.98 -16.87 6.17
N SER A 236 -7.31 -16.82 5.95
CA SER A 236 -7.97 -17.55 4.86
C SER A 236 -7.58 -17.02 3.49
N GLU A 237 -7.51 -15.69 3.32
CA GLU A 237 -7.15 -15.05 2.05
C GLU A 237 -5.70 -15.41 1.65
N LEU A 238 -4.78 -15.46 2.60
CA LEU A 238 -3.39 -15.85 2.36
C LEU A 238 -3.19 -17.36 2.26
N ASN A 239 -4.23 -18.17 2.50
CA ASN A 239 -4.19 -19.63 2.55
C ASN A 239 -3.12 -20.16 3.54
N LEU A 240 -3.08 -19.58 4.74
CA LEU A 240 -2.13 -19.91 5.79
C LEU A 240 -2.79 -20.74 6.91
N PRO A 241 -2.02 -21.61 7.60
CA PRO A 241 -2.55 -22.44 8.69
C PRO A 241 -2.84 -21.63 9.97
N ASP A 242 -3.73 -22.13 10.83
CA ASP A 242 -4.09 -21.51 12.13
C ASP A 242 -2.88 -21.19 13.02
N SER A 243 -1.77 -21.92 12.88
CA SER A 243 -0.53 -21.64 13.60
C SER A 243 0.09 -20.27 13.28
N CYS A 244 -0.32 -19.64 12.18
CA CYS A 244 0.10 -18.29 11.80
C CYS A 244 -0.69 -17.20 12.52
N LEU A 245 -1.84 -17.51 13.12
CA LEU A 245 -2.64 -16.56 13.90
C LEU A 245 -2.09 -16.46 15.32
N LYS A 246 -1.72 -15.25 15.76
CA LYS A 246 -1.22 -15.00 17.11
C LYS A 246 -2.02 -13.89 17.79
N SER A 247 -2.37 -14.11 19.05
CA SER A 247 -2.90 -13.06 19.91
C SER A 247 -1.77 -12.18 20.41
N THR A 248 -2.03 -10.87 20.47
CA THR A 248 -1.17 -9.84 21.02
C THR A 248 -1.97 -9.02 22.04
N GLY A 249 -1.29 -8.23 22.87
CA GLY A 249 -2.00 -7.29 23.76
C GLY A 249 -2.86 -6.25 23.03
N SER A 250 -2.67 -6.07 21.71
CA SER A 250 -3.39 -5.14 20.85
C SER A 250 -4.41 -5.79 19.91
N GLY A 251 -4.63 -7.11 20.01
CA GLY A 251 -5.58 -7.86 19.17
C GLY A 251 -4.98 -9.13 18.61
N TYR A 252 -5.13 -9.34 17.30
CA TYR A 252 -4.60 -10.50 16.57
C TYR A 252 -3.73 -10.08 15.40
N VAL A 253 -2.73 -10.90 15.11
CA VAL A 253 -1.83 -10.74 13.96
C VAL A 253 -1.68 -12.06 13.22
N VAL A 254 -1.37 -11.99 11.93
CA VAL A 254 -0.98 -13.13 11.10
C VAL A 254 0.53 -13.06 10.86
N THR A 255 1.25 -14.15 11.12
CA THR A 255 2.71 -14.26 10.95
C THR A 255 3.09 -15.31 9.91
N VAL A 256 4.38 -15.39 9.59
CA VAL A 256 4.97 -16.42 8.72
C VAL A 256 4.66 -17.84 9.22
N ASP A 257 4.43 -18.79 8.30
CA ASP A 257 4.31 -20.20 8.63
C ASP A 257 5.67 -20.83 8.96
N LEU A 258 5.84 -21.20 10.23
CA LEU A 258 7.05 -21.85 10.74
C LEU A 258 6.95 -23.37 10.79
N THR A 259 5.82 -23.95 10.38
CA THR A 259 5.55 -25.39 10.46
C THR A 259 6.59 -26.20 9.67
N PRO A 260 6.97 -25.83 8.43
CA PRO A 260 7.99 -26.59 7.70
C PRO A 260 9.35 -26.57 8.40
N LEU A 261 9.78 -25.44 8.96
CA LEU A 261 11.05 -25.34 9.71
C LEU A 261 11.02 -26.18 10.99
N ARG A 262 9.90 -26.16 11.74
CA ARG A 262 9.73 -27.00 12.93
C ARG A 262 9.78 -28.48 12.57
N LYS A 263 9.19 -28.86 11.43
CA LYS A 263 9.24 -30.23 10.92
C LYS A 263 10.67 -30.63 10.53
N MET A 264 11.44 -29.77 9.85
CA MET A 264 12.86 -30.01 9.58
C MET A 264 13.66 -30.26 10.88
N VAL A 265 13.45 -29.44 11.92
CA VAL A 265 14.10 -29.61 13.23
C VAL A 265 13.70 -30.93 13.90
N GLN A 266 12.42 -31.31 13.81
CA GLN A 266 11.92 -32.58 14.32
C GLN A 266 12.58 -33.76 13.60
N ASP A 267 12.66 -33.71 12.28
CA ASP A 267 13.23 -34.77 11.45
C ASP A 267 14.73 -34.94 11.70
N ILE A 268 15.46 -33.84 11.92
CA ILE A 268 16.86 -33.90 12.38
C ILE A 268 16.96 -34.58 13.74
N GLY A 269 16.07 -34.27 14.68
CA GLY A 269 16.02 -34.93 15.99
C GLY A 269 15.70 -36.43 15.90
N GLY A 270 14.90 -36.83 14.91
CA GLY A 270 14.57 -38.22 14.63
C GLY A 270 15.72 -39.06 14.06
N LEU A 271 16.81 -38.42 13.59
CA LEU A 271 17.99 -39.15 13.11
C LEU A 271 18.77 -39.84 14.23
N GLY A 272 18.61 -39.40 15.49
CA GLY A 272 19.33 -39.93 16.65
C GLY A 272 20.29 -38.92 17.26
N LYS A 273 21.00 -39.35 18.31
CA LYS A 273 21.95 -38.50 19.03
C LYS A 273 23.25 -38.34 18.23
N PRO A 274 23.79 -37.11 18.10
CA PRO A 274 25.11 -36.91 17.50
C PRO A 274 26.21 -37.57 18.33
N GLY A 275 27.37 -37.79 17.72
CA GLY A 275 28.60 -38.16 18.42
C GLY A 275 29.24 -36.97 19.14
N ASP A 276 30.38 -37.22 19.78
CA ASP A 276 31.08 -36.22 20.59
C ASP A 276 31.57 -35.00 19.78
N ASP A 277 31.75 -35.15 18.46
CA ASP A 277 32.10 -34.07 17.53
C ASP A 277 30.89 -33.25 17.05
N SER A 278 29.74 -33.45 17.70
CA SER A 278 28.44 -32.82 17.42
C SER A 278 27.85 -33.17 16.05
N LYS A 279 28.40 -34.16 15.35
CA LYS A 279 27.96 -34.63 14.03
C LYS A 279 27.36 -36.02 14.13
N LEU A 280 26.55 -36.39 13.15
CA LEU A 280 25.93 -37.71 13.08
C LEU A 280 26.43 -38.45 11.84
N GLU A 281 27.09 -39.57 12.07
CA GLU A 281 27.41 -40.54 11.02
C GLU A 281 26.18 -41.40 10.73
N MET A 282 25.88 -41.58 9.44
CA MET A 282 24.79 -42.44 8.98
C MET A 282 25.11 -43.08 7.65
N ASP A 283 24.47 -44.21 7.36
CA ASP A 283 24.55 -44.83 6.04
C ASP A 283 23.85 -43.96 4.98
N ASN A 284 24.23 -44.20 3.72
CA ASN A 284 23.68 -43.45 2.58
C ASN A 284 22.16 -43.58 2.46
N ALA A 285 21.55 -44.71 2.78
CA ALA A 285 20.10 -44.89 2.65
C ALA A 285 19.34 -44.00 3.65
N LYS A 286 19.79 -43.96 4.90
CA LYS A 286 19.25 -43.09 5.95
C LYS A 286 19.42 -41.62 5.61
N TYR A 287 20.59 -41.23 5.08
CA TYR A 287 20.82 -39.86 4.63
C TYR A 287 19.87 -39.45 3.49
N GLN A 288 19.71 -40.29 2.47
CA GLN A 288 18.84 -39.99 1.31
C GLN A 288 17.37 -39.87 1.73
N ALA A 289 16.90 -40.74 2.63
CA ALA A 289 15.54 -40.66 3.16
C ALA A 289 15.29 -39.34 3.91
N TRP A 290 16.24 -38.94 4.77
CA TRP A 290 16.17 -37.66 5.47
C TRP A 290 16.24 -36.46 4.52
N GLN A 291 17.15 -36.48 3.56
CA GLN A 291 17.32 -35.40 2.59
C GLN A 291 16.05 -35.19 1.76
N ALA A 292 15.37 -36.27 1.37
CA ALA A 292 14.08 -36.18 0.68
C ALA A 292 13.01 -35.51 1.55
N GLY A 293 12.92 -35.86 2.83
CA GLY A 293 12.02 -35.21 3.79
C GLY A 293 12.34 -33.73 4.00
N PHE A 294 13.63 -33.38 4.12
CA PHE A 294 14.09 -32.00 4.25
C PHE A 294 13.72 -31.17 3.01
N LYS A 295 13.98 -31.68 1.80
CA LYS A 295 13.61 -31.03 0.53
C LYS A 295 12.11 -30.85 0.37
N ALA A 296 11.29 -31.80 0.85
CA ALA A 296 9.84 -31.64 0.84
C ALA A 296 9.39 -30.44 1.69
N GLN A 297 10.03 -30.18 2.83
CA GLN A 297 9.74 -29.01 3.65
C GLN A 297 10.25 -27.70 3.01
N GLU A 298 11.39 -27.73 2.31
CA GLU A 298 11.88 -26.61 1.52
C GLU A 298 10.88 -26.24 0.41
N GLU A 299 10.38 -27.22 -0.34
CA GLU A 299 9.39 -26.98 -1.39
C GLU A 299 8.05 -26.46 -0.82
N ASN A 300 7.66 -26.83 0.40
CA ASN A 300 6.49 -26.25 1.07
C ASN A 300 6.66 -24.73 1.31
N LEU A 301 7.84 -24.30 1.79
CA LEU A 301 8.13 -22.88 2.00
C LEU A 301 8.12 -22.10 0.69
N LYS A 302 8.74 -22.67 -0.35
CA LYS A 302 8.80 -22.09 -1.69
C LYS A 302 7.42 -21.98 -2.35
N THR A 303 6.58 -23.02 -2.23
CA THR A 303 5.20 -23.03 -2.73
C THR A 303 4.35 -21.96 -2.04
N THR A 304 4.56 -21.76 -0.74
CA THR A 304 3.90 -20.70 0.02
C THR A 304 4.31 -19.33 -0.52
N LEU A 305 5.61 -19.05 -0.65
CA LEU A 305 6.11 -17.79 -1.22
C LEU A 305 5.56 -17.53 -2.64
N GLN A 306 5.54 -18.55 -3.49
CA GLN A 306 5.00 -18.46 -4.84
C GLN A 306 3.51 -18.10 -4.83
N THR A 307 2.72 -18.74 -3.97
CA THR A 307 1.28 -18.48 -3.84
C THR A 307 1.02 -17.05 -3.37
N LEU A 308 1.75 -16.58 -2.37
CA LEU A 308 1.62 -15.21 -1.85
C LEU A 308 2.02 -14.17 -2.90
N THR A 309 3.10 -14.43 -3.65
CA THR A 309 3.56 -13.55 -4.75
C THR A 309 2.54 -13.50 -5.89
N GLN A 310 1.93 -14.63 -6.26
CA GLN A 310 0.88 -14.66 -7.28
C GLN A 310 -0.36 -13.87 -6.84
N LYS A 311 -0.78 -14.03 -5.57
CA LYS A 311 -1.91 -13.27 -5.00
C LYS A 311 -1.62 -11.77 -4.95
N TYR A 312 -0.39 -11.37 -4.61
CA TYR A 312 0.06 -9.99 -4.75
C TYR A 312 -0.04 -9.51 -6.21
N SER A 313 0.47 -10.28 -7.18
CA SER A 313 0.44 -9.90 -8.61
C SER A 313 -1.00 -9.67 -9.11
N ASN A 314 -1.93 -10.53 -8.69
CA ASN A 314 -3.35 -10.38 -8.99
C ASN A 314 -3.93 -9.10 -8.36
N SER A 315 -3.57 -8.80 -7.11
CA SER A 315 -4.01 -7.60 -6.39
C SER A 315 -3.44 -6.32 -6.98
N ASN A 316 -2.16 -6.33 -7.38
CA ASN A 316 -1.53 -5.21 -8.08
C ASN A 316 -2.18 -4.99 -9.45
N SER A 317 -2.53 -6.07 -10.16
CA SER A 317 -3.24 -6.00 -11.44
C SER A 317 -4.67 -5.46 -11.30
N LEU A 318 -5.38 -5.83 -10.22
CA LEU A 318 -6.69 -5.25 -9.88
C LEU A 318 -6.58 -3.73 -9.70
N TYR A 319 -5.60 -3.27 -8.91
CA TYR A 319 -5.37 -1.85 -8.69
C TYR A 319 -4.96 -1.13 -9.99
N ASP A 320 -4.06 -1.71 -10.79
CA ASP A 320 -3.64 -1.16 -12.09
C ASP A 320 -4.82 -0.98 -13.05
N ASN A 321 -5.77 -1.92 -13.07
CA ASN A 321 -6.98 -1.80 -13.88
C ASN A 321 -7.87 -0.64 -13.43
N LEU A 322 -7.98 -0.40 -12.12
CA LEU A 322 -8.70 0.76 -11.60
C LEU A 322 -8.02 2.07 -12.00
N VAL A 323 -6.68 2.15 -11.89
CA VAL A 323 -5.92 3.32 -12.33
C VAL A 323 -6.08 3.56 -13.84
N LYS A 324 -6.13 2.51 -14.67
CA LYS A 324 -6.41 2.66 -16.12
C LYS A 324 -7.78 3.27 -16.39
N VAL A 325 -8.83 2.81 -15.70
CA VAL A 325 -10.18 3.37 -15.83
C VAL A 325 -10.17 4.86 -15.47
N LEU A 326 -9.45 5.24 -14.41
CA LEU A 326 -9.29 6.65 -14.03
C LEU A 326 -8.56 7.46 -15.09
N SER A 327 -7.39 6.99 -15.54
CA SER A 327 -6.60 7.67 -16.56
C SER A 327 -7.38 7.89 -17.86
N SER A 328 -8.15 6.89 -18.31
CA SER A 328 -9.01 7.00 -19.49
C SER A 328 -10.12 8.03 -19.29
N THR A 329 -10.75 8.03 -18.11
CA THR A 329 -11.83 8.99 -17.79
C THR A 329 -11.29 10.42 -17.73
N ILE A 330 -10.19 10.64 -17.00
CA ILE A 330 -9.53 11.96 -16.90
C ILE A 330 -9.11 12.47 -18.28
N SER A 331 -8.56 11.60 -19.14
CA SER A 331 -8.15 11.99 -20.50
C SER A 331 -9.34 12.44 -21.36
N SER A 332 -10.47 11.73 -21.27
CA SER A 332 -11.71 12.09 -21.98
C SER A 332 -12.30 13.41 -21.47
N SER A 333 -12.31 13.64 -20.15
CA SER A 333 -12.74 14.93 -19.58
C SER A 333 -11.81 16.08 -19.99
N LEU A 334 -10.50 15.83 -20.06
CA LEU A 334 -9.52 16.82 -20.50
C LEU A 334 -9.69 17.21 -21.97
N GLU A 335 -9.94 16.24 -22.85
CA GLU A 335 -10.23 16.50 -24.27
C GLU A 335 -11.50 17.33 -24.44
N THR A 336 -12.54 16.99 -23.68
CA THR A 336 -13.80 17.75 -23.65
C THR A 336 -13.57 19.20 -23.19
N ALA A 337 -12.84 19.40 -22.09
CA ALA A 337 -12.54 20.74 -21.58
C ALA A 337 -11.75 21.58 -22.60
N LYS A 338 -10.82 20.95 -23.33
CA LYS A 338 -10.02 21.62 -24.38
C LYS A 338 -10.83 21.94 -25.63
N SER A 339 -11.71 21.04 -26.08
CA SER A 339 -12.48 21.25 -27.31
C SER A 339 -13.38 22.48 -27.21
N PHE A 340 -13.89 22.78 -26.01
CA PHE A 340 -14.67 23.98 -25.77
C PHE A 340 -13.86 25.29 -25.70
N LEU A 341 -12.54 25.25 -25.54
CA LEU A 341 -11.70 26.45 -25.65
C LEU A 341 -11.27 26.72 -27.09
N GLN A 342 -11.43 25.75 -27.99
CA GLN A 342 -11.05 25.83 -29.40
C GLN A 342 -12.21 26.16 -30.33
N GLY A 343 -13.46 26.02 -29.87
CA GLY A 343 -14.69 26.39 -30.59
C GLY A 343 -15.26 27.70 -30.09
#